data_AF-A0A6G7YVQ5-F1
#
_entry.id   AF-A0A6G7YVQ5-F1
#
_cell.length_a   1.000
_cell.length_b   1.000
_cell.length_c   1.000
_cell.angle_alpha   90.00
_cell.angle_beta   90.00
_cell.angle_gamma   90.00
#
_symmetry.space_group_name_H-M   'P 1'
#
loop_
_entity.id
_entity.type
_entity.pdbx_description
1 polymer ?
#
loop_
_entity_poly.entity_id
_entity_poly.type
_entity_poly.pdbx_seq_one_letter_code
_entity_poly.pdbx_strand_id
1 'polypeptide(L)'
;MRNYDLEFLKKFSMIIVFLSVLTVGLIIAAHYIGKQLPYEVSKSAEQKTIERIAPVGAVYAGRTGLAQQAAADEAAKDKAKSAVAYGGTTDGKVIYDNLCTGCHTSGSGGAPTLDPSHWTARIAQGKDTLYKHAIEGFTGASGAMPARGGNPALTDEQMKATVDWMLAQAK
;
A
#
# COMPACT_ATOMS: atom_id res chain seq x y z
N MET A 1 -5.16 -66.05 -43.75
CA MET A 1 -5.97 -65.27 -42.79
C MET A 1 -7.37 -65.87 -42.77
N ARG A 2 -7.95 -66.11 -41.59
CA ARG A 2 -9.34 -66.58 -41.51
C ARG A 2 -10.29 -65.39 -41.70
N ASN A 3 -11.52 -65.66 -42.14
CA ASN A 3 -12.51 -64.60 -42.41
C ASN A 3 -12.76 -63.69 -41.19
N TYR A 4 -12.64 -64.23 -39.97
CA TYR A 4 -12.76 -63.49 -38.72
C TYR A 4 -11.66 -62.42 -38.53
N ASP A 5 -10.43 -62.68 -38.97
CA ASP A 5 -9.30 -61.74 -38.84
C ASP A 5 -9.52 -60.53 -39.76
N LEU A 6 -10.07 -60.77 -40.96
CA LEU A 6 -10.38 -59.72 -41.93
C LEU A 6 -11.54 -58.83 -41.44
N GLU A 7 -12.57 -59.42 -40.84
CA GLU A 7 -13.67 -58.66 -40.24
C GLU A 7 -13.19 -57.80 -39.05
N PHE A 8 -12.32 -58.35 -38.20
CA PHE A 8 -11.71 -57.62 -37.09
C PHE A 8 -10.86 -56.45 -37.59
N LEU A 9 -9.94 -56.69 -38.54
CA LEU A 9 -9.09 -55.64 -39.10
C LEU A 9 -9.90 -54.54 -39.81
N LYS A 10 -10.99 -54.89 -40.49
CA LYS A 10 -11.88 -53.92 -41.13
C LYS A 10 -12.57 -53.02 -40.10
N LYS A 11 -13.12 -53.58 -39.02
CA LYS A 11 -13.76 -52.80 -37.95
C LYS A 11 -12.74 -51.94 -37.19
N PHE A 12 -11.57 -52.50 -36.88
CA PHE A 12 -10.49 -51.79 -36.19
C PHE A 12 -9.94 -50.63 -37.04
N SER A 13 -9.71 -50.85 -38.34
CA SER A 13 -9.28 -49.79 -39.27
C SER A 13 -10.32 -48.68 -39.40
N MET A 14 -11.61 -49.02 -39.48
CA MET A 14 -12.70 -48.04 -39.53
C MET A 14 -12.76 -47.15 -38.28
N ILE A 15 -12.54 -47.75 -37.10
CA ILE A 15 -12.46 -47.00 -35.83
C ILE A 15 -11.24 -46.07 -35.82
N ILE A 16 -10.07 -46.53 -36.25
CA ILE A 16 -8.85 -45.70 -36.31
C ILE A 16 -9.02 -44.51 -37.26
N VAL A 17 -9.60 -44.73 -38.44
CA VAL A 17 -9.86 -43.66 -39.41
C VAL A 17 -10.84 -42.65 -38.83
N PHE A 18 -11.92 -43.12 -38.19
CA PHE A 18 -12.89 -42.25 -37.53
C PHE A 18 -12.23 -41.39 -36.43
N LEU A 19 -11.43 -42.01 -35.55
CA LEU A 19 -10.75 -41.29 -34.46
C LEU A 19 -9.71 -40.29 -35.00
N SER A 20 -9.00 -40.65 -36.07
CA SER A 20 -8.04 -39.75 -36.74
C SER A 20 -8.74 -38.52 -37.30
N VAL A 21 -9.87 -38.70 -37.99
CA VAL A 21 -10.67 -37.60 -38.55
C VAL A 21 -11.24 -36.72 -37.43
N LEU A 22 -11.76 -37.33 -36.37
CA LEU A 22 -12.27 -36.59 -35.21
C LEU A 22 -11.18 -35.73 -34.58
N THR A 23 -9.98 -36.28 -34.41
CA THR A 23 -8.84 -35.56 -33.82
C THR A 23 -8.43 -34.36 -34.67
N VAL A 24 -8.31 -34.55 -35.99
CA VAL A 24 -7.99 -33.45 -36.92
C VAL A 24 -9.09 -32.37 -36.89
N GLY A 25 -10.36 -32.79 -36.86
CA GLY A 25 -11.50 -31.88 -36.75
C GLY A 25 -11.45 -31.02 -35.48
N LEU A 26 -11.12 -31.63 -34.33
CA LEU A 26 -10.97 -30.92 -33.05
C LEU A 26 -9.80 -29.93 -33.07
N ILE A 27 -8.67 -30.28 -33.69
CA ILE A 27 -7.52 -29.38 -33.82
C ILE A 27 -7.87 -28.16 -34.68
N ILE A 28 -8.54 -28.37 -35.81
CA ILE A 28 -8.97 -27.27 -36.70
C ILE A 28 -9.96 -26.36 -35.96
N ALA A 29 -10.95 -26.94 -35.27
CA ALA A 29 -11.92 -26.19 -34.49
C ALA A 29 -11.24 -25.37 -33.37
N ALA A 30 -10.30 -25.97 -32.63
CA ALA A 30 -9.55 -25.28 -31.59
C ALA A 30 -8.73 -24.10 -32.16
N HIS A 31 -8.09 -24.29 -33.31
CA HIS A 31 -7.30 -23.24 -33.96
C HIS A 31 -8.19 -22.11 -34.51
N TYR A 32 -9.39 -22.42 -34.99
CA TYR A 32 -10.38 -21.43 -35.42
C TYR A 32 -10.91 -20.60 -34.24
N ILE A 33 -11.31 -21.26 -33.15
CA ILE A 33 -11.81 -20.60 -31.93
C ILE A 33 -10.70 -19.75 -31.28
N GLY A 34 -9.47 -20.27 -31.19
CA GLY A 34 -8.34 -19.56 -30.61
C GLY A 34 -7.93 -18.27 -31.35
N LYS A 35 -8.20 -18.17 -32.66
CA LYS A 35 -8.00 -16.94 -33.43
C LYS A 35 -9.09 -15.90 -33.22
N GLN A 36 -10.28 -16.31 -32.77
CA GLN A 36 -11.42 -15.40 -32.56
C GLN A 36 -11.52 -14.87 -31.14
N LEU A 37 -10.87 -15.53 -30.18
CA LEU A 37 -10.81 -15.07 -28.80
C LEU A 37 -9.62 -14.11 -28.63
N PRO A 38 -9.85 -12.82 -28.30
CA PRO A 38 -8.76 -11.97 -27.88
C PRO A 38 -8.11 -12.56 -26.63
N TYR A 39 -6.79 -12.67 -26.64
CA TYR A 39 -6.03 -13.02 -25.45
C TYR A 39 -6.06 -11.83 -24.49
N GLU A 40 -7.09 -11.77 -23.66
CA GLU A 40 -7.25 -10.74 -22.64
C GLU A 40 -6.28 -11.04 -21.49
N VAL A 41 -5.17 -10.31 -21.44
CA VAL A 41 -4.33 -10.26 -20.24
C VAL A 41 -5.20 -9.73 -19.12
N SER A 42 -5.46 -10.54 -18.09
CA SER A 42 -6.26 -10.07 -16.95
C SER A 42 -5.66 -8.76 -16.42
N LYS A 43 -6.50 -7.78 -16.05
CA LYS A 43 -6.02 -6.53 -15.44
C LYS A 43 -5.05 -6.76 -14.29
N SER A 44 -5.23 -7.86 -13.55
CA SER A 44 -4.31 -8.28 -12.47
C SER A 44 -2.91 -8.68 -12.97
N ALA A 45 -2.80 -9.33 -14.12
CA ALA A 45 -1.54 -9.75 -14.73
C ALA A 45 -0.82 -8.55 -15.38
N GLU A 46 -1.57 -7.63 -15.97
CA GLU A 46 -1.07 -6.35 -16.45
C GLU A 46 -0.51 -5.52 -15.29
N GLN A 47 -1.27 -5.39 -14.20
CA GLN A 47 -0.85 -4.64 -13.01
C GLN A 47 0.40 -5.23 -12.35
N LYS A 48 0.49 -6.57 -12.24
CA LYS A 48 1.70 -7.25 -11.78
C LYS A 48 2.90 -7.04 -12.71
N THR A 49 2.69 -6.85 -14.00
CA THR A 49 3.76 -6.58 -14.95
C THR A 49 4.25 -5.14 -14.80
N ILE A 50 3.32 -4.19 -14.70
CA ILE A 50 3.61 -2.76 -14.45
C ILE A 50 4.39 -2.59 -13.13
N GLU A 51 3.98 -3.30 -12.08
CA GLU A 51 4.65 -3.25 -10.78
C GLU A 51 6.09 -3.78 -10.83
N ARG A 52 6.36 -4.80 -11.65
CA ARG A 52 7.72 -5.36 -11.82
C ARG A 52 8.66 -4.48 -12.64
N ILE A 53 8.13 -3.70 -13.58
CA ILE A 53 8.92 -2.79 -14.42
C ILE A 53 8.99 -1.38 -13.85
N ALA A 54 8.35 -1.13 -12.72
CA ALA A 54 8.42 0.16 -12.06
C ALA A 54 9.87 0.47 -11.66
N PRO A 55 10.35 1.70 -11.88
CA PRO A 55 11.72 2.07 -11.52
C PRO A 55 11.90 1.97 -10.00
N VAL A 56 12.95 1.27 -9.58
CA VAL A 56 13.32 1.12 -8.16
C VAL A 56 13.91 2.40 -7.54
N GLY A 57 14.16 3.42 -8.38
CA GLY A 57 14.65 4.74 -7.99
C GLY A 57 14.77 5.64 -9.22
N ALA A 58 14.79 6.94 -8.99
CA ALA A 58 15.03 7.93 -10.03
C ALA A 58 16.44 8.51 -9.89
N VAL A 59 17.15 8.64 -11.01
CA VAL A 59 18.48 9.27 -11.05
C VAL A 59 18.31 10.73 -11.43
N TYR A 60 18.64 11.62 -10.50
CA TYR A 60 18.60 13.06 -10.70
C TYR A 60 20.03 13.59 -10.83
N ALA A 61 20.40 14.05 -12.02
CA ALA A 61 21.73 14.61 -12.29
C ALA A 61 21.68 16.08 -12.67
N GLY A 62 22.64 16.87 -12.17
CA GLY A 62 22.78 18.30 -12.47
C GLY A 62 21.74 19.19 -11.78
N ARG A 63 21.76 20.49 -12.12
CA ARG A 63 20.88 21.50 -11.51
C ARG A 63 19.40 21.30 -11.86
N THR A 64 19.12 20.74 -13.03
CA THR A 64 17.76 20.35 -13.46
C THR A 64 17.27 19.11 -12.71
N GLY A 65 18.17 18.15 -12.44
CA GLY A 65 17.87 16.98 -11.61
C GLY A 65 17.46 17.34 -10.19
N LEU A 66 18.13 18.31 -9.54
CA LEU A 66 17.77 18.75 -8.19
C LEU A 66 16.35 19.33 -8.11
N ALA A 67 15.92 20.09 -9.12
CA ALA A 67 14.56 20.61 -9.19
C ALA A 67 13.52 19.48 -9.39
N GLN A 68 13.86 18.48 -10.21
CA GLN A 68 13.03 17.30 -10.43
C GLN A 68 12.97 16.39 -9.19
N GLN A 69 14.04 16.31 -8.42
CA GLN A 69 14.08 15.58 -7.15
C GLN A 69 13.19 16.26 -6.10
N ALA A 70 13.32 17.58 -5.93
CA ALA A 70 12.46 18.33 -5.02
C ALA A 70 10.98 18.22 -5.39
N ALA A 71 10.66 18.25 -6.69
CA ALA A 71 9.29 18.04 -7.17
C ALA A 71 8.78 16.61 -6.92
N ALA A 72 9.64 15.61 -7.06
CA ALA A 72 9.30 14.21 -6.78
C ALA A 72 9.11 13.94 -5.28
N ASP A 73 9.96 14.54 -4.43
CA ASP A 73 9.82 14.46 -2.97
C ASP A 73 8.52 15.13 -2.50
N GLU A 74 8.14 16.26 -3.09
CA GLU A 74 6.87 16.91 -2.79
C GLU A 74 5.68 16.07 -3.27
N ALA A 75 5.75 15.52 -4.49
CA ALA A 75 4.72 14.61 -5.00
C ALA A 75 4.60 13.32 -4.14
N ALA A 76 5.70 12.81 -3.61
CA ALA A 76 5.70 11.66 -2.70
C ALA A 76 5.07 11.99 -1.35
N LYS A 77 5.34 13.20 -0.80
CA LYS A 77 4.67 13.69 0.40
C LYS A 77 3.17 13.88 0.17
N ASP A 78 2.77 14.42 -0.97
CA ASP A 78 1.36 14.62 -1.32
C ASP A 78 0.62 13.29 -1.53
N LYS A 79 1.28 12.30 -2.12
CA LYS A 79 0.75 10.94 -2.22
C LYS A 79 0.67 10.24 -0.87
N ALA A 80 1.56 10.54 0.06
CA ALA A 80 1.49 10.04 1.43
C ALA A 80 0.35 10.72 2.24
N LYS A 81 0.07 12.00 2.00
CA LYS A 81 -1.07 12.72 2.59
C LYS A 81 -2.42 12.23 2.06
N SER A 82 -2.49 11.69 0.84
CA SER A 82 -3.75 11.25 0.22
C SER A 82 -4.24 9.88 0.70
N ALA A 83 -3.39 9.12 1.39
CA ALA A 83 -3.80 7.93 2.13
C ALA A 83 -4.23 8.36 3.54
N VAL A 84 -5.49 8.15 3.91
CA VAL A 84 -5.94 8.45 5.29
C VAL A 84 -5.36 7.37 6.22
N ALA A 85 -4.51 7.79 7.17
CA ALA A 85 -3.88 6.88 8.11
C ALA A 85 -4.92 6.13 8.96
N TYR A 86 -4.61 4.89 9.34
CA TYR A 86 -5.42 4.08 10.28
C TYR A 86 -6.90 3.93 9.88
N GLY A 87 -7.19 3.91 8.57
CA GLY A 87 -8.56 3.81 8.06
C GLY A 87 -9.45 5.01 8.38
N GLY A 88 -8.87 6.16 8.72
CA GLY A 88 -9.61 7.38 9.06
C GLY A 88 -10.24 7.39 10.45
N THR A 89 -9.87 6.44 11.32
CA THR A 89 -10.33 6.49 12.71
C THR A 89 -9.88 7.77 13.40
N THR A 90 -10.78 8.39 14.16
CA THR A 90 -10.50 9.52 15.06
C THR A 90 -10.36 9.07 16.52
N ASP A 91 -10.23 7.76 16.76
CA ASP A 91 -9.89 7.25 18.08
C ASP A 91 -8.41 7.58 18.39
N GLY A 92 -8.21 8.58 19.23
CA GLY A 92 -6.90 9.05 19.65
C GLY A 92 -6.06 7.98 20.36
N LYS A 93 -6.69 6.99 21.01
CA LYS A 93 -5.97 5.87 21.64
C LYS A 93 -5.34 4.98 20.58
N VAL A 94 -6.10 4.64 19.54
CA VAL A 94 -5.61 3.78 18.45
C VAL A 94 -4.41 4.41 17.78
N ILE A 95 -4.49 5.70 17.46
CA ILE A 95 -3.37 6.42 16.84
C ILE A 95 -2.18 6.50 17.79
N TYR A 96 -2.42 6.81 19.07
CA TYR A 96 -1.37 6.87 20.09
C TYR A 96 -0.62 5.54 20.20
N ASP A 97 -1.34 4.44 20.35
CA ASP A 97 -0.78 3.10 20.53
C ASP A 97 0.09 2.68 19.34
N ASN A 98 -0.32 3.04 18.11
CA ASN A 98 0.35 2.63 16.87
C ASN A 98 1.54 3.53 16.47
N LEU A 99 1.60 4.78 16.93
CA LEU A 99 2.63 5.75 16.49
C LEU A 99 3.32 6.46 17.64
N CYS A 100 2.55 7.00 18.58
CA CYS A 100 3.05 7.97 19.55
C CYS A 100 3.77 7.33 20.74
N THR A 101 3.47 6.06 21.05
CA THR A 101 4.10 5.30 22.15
C THR A 101 5.62 5.21 22.05
N GLY A 102 6.17 5.20 20.82
CA GLY A 102 7.61 5.12 20.58
C GLY A 102 8.43 6.20 21.31
N CYS A 103 7.85 7.37 21.50
CA CYS A 103 8.47 8.47 22.25
C CYS A 103 7.72 8.82 23.54
N HIS A 104 6.40 8.87 23.51
CA HIS A 104 5.60 9.35 24.65
C HIS A 104 5.37 8.31 25.75
N THR A 105 5.84 7.07 25.60
CA THR A 105 5.87 6.08 26.69
C THR A 105 7.21 6.11 27.43
N SER A 106 8.32 6.13 26.68
CA SER A 106 9.68 6.07 27.25
C SER A 106 10.28 7.43 27.58
N GLY A 107 9.73 8.52 27.02
CA GLY A 107 10.33 9.85 27.07
C GLY A 107 11.52 10.02 26.12
N SER A 108 11.66 9.14 25.12
CA SER A 108 12.77 9.18 24.17
C SER A 108 12.79 10.52 23.41
N GLY A 109 14.01 11.02 23.15
CA GLY A 109 14.19 12.35 22.55
C GLY A 109 13.67 13.51 23.40
N GLY A 110 13.41 13.28 24.70
CA GLY A 110 12.84 14.26 25.63
C GLY A 110 11.36 14.53 25.43
N ALA A 111 10.65 13.57 24.82
CA ALA A 111 9.20 13.62 24.69
C ALA A 111 8.54 13.59 26.09
N PRO A 112 7.46 14.37 26.31
CA PRO A 112 6.71 14.29 27.55
C PRO A 112 6.00 12.92 27.62
N THR A 113 6.33 12.13 28.65
CA THR A 113 5.54 10.93 28.98
C THR A 113 4.15 11.33 29.48
N LEU A 114 3.21 10.39 29.57
CA LEU A 114 1.87 10.65 30.12
C LEU A 114 1.85 10.97 31.63
N ASP A 115 3.01 11.14 32.26
CA ASP A 115 3.11 11.61 33.66
C ASP A 115 2.59 13.05 33.78
N PRO A 116 1.63 13.34 34.69
CA PRO A 116 1.03 14.67 34.85
C PRO A 116 2.05 15.80 35.07
N SER A 117 3.20 15.52 35.70
CA SER A 117 4.26 16.51 35.94
C SER A 117 4.88 17.05 34.64
N HIS A 118 4.87 16.25 33.57
CA HIS A 118 5.37 16.68 32.26
C HIS A 118 4.38 17.58 31.51
N TRP A 119 3.09 17.55 31.87
CA TRP A 119 2.03 18.22 31.12
C TRP A 119 1.54 19.51 31.74
N THR A 120 1.77 19.76 33.03
CA THR A 120 1.26 20.98 33.69
C THR A 120 1.65 22.27 32.96
N ALA A 121 2.94 22.46 32.67
CA ALA A 121 3.43 23.66 31.96
C ALA A 121 3.01 23.69 30.48
N ARG A 122 2.76 22.53 29.87
CA ARG A 122 2.35 22.41 28.46
C ARG A 122 0.86 22.73 28.30
N ILE A 123 0.02 22.23 29.20
CA ILE A 123 -1.41 22.53 29.26
C ILE A 123 -1.65 24.03 29.47
N ALA A 124 -0.79 24.70 30.26
CA ALA A 124 -0.85 26.14 30.46
C ALA A 124 -0.63 26.98 29.17
N GLN A 125 -0.02 26.40 28.12
CA GLN A 125 0.14 27.07 26.82
C GLN A 125 -1.16 27.08 25.99
N GLY A 126 -2.19 26.36 26.43
CA GLY A 126 -3.46 26.21 25.74
C GLY A 126 -3.47 25.06 24.73
N LYS A 127 -4.65 24.47 24.54
CA LYS A 127 -4.85 23.34 23.63
C LYS A 127 -4.49 23.64 22.18
N ASP A 128 -4.83 24.83 21.69
CA ASP A 128 -4.56 25.22 20.29
C ASP A 128 -3.06 25.22 19.98
N THR A 129 -2.24 25.67 20.93
CA THR A 129 -0.78 25.63 20.84
C THR A 129 -0.28 24.19 20.76
N LEU A 130 -0.83 23.28 21.57
CA LEU A 130 -0.45 21.87 21.56
C LEU A 130 -0.86 21.18 20.26
N TYR A 131 -2.05 21.47 19.73
CA TYR A 131 -2.47 20.97 18.42
C TYR A 131 -1.52 21.46 17.32
N LYS A 132 -1.19 22.75 17.32
CA LYS A 132 -0.27 23.33 16.35
C LYS A 132 1.10 22.65 16.40
N HIS A 133 1.69 22.53 17.58
CA HIS A 133 2.97 21.85 17.77
C HIS A 133 2.92 20.37 17.33
N ALA A 134 1.81 19.67 17.56
CA ALA A 134 1.67 18.28 17.15
C ALA A 134 1.50 18.13 15.63
N ILE A 135 0.79 19.06 14.97
CA ILE A 135 0.52 19.03 13.52
C ILE A 135 1.74 19.51 12.73
N GLU A 136 2.29 20.67 13.09
CA GLU A 136 3.40 21.32 12.36
C GLU A 136 4.76 20.79 12.78
N GLY A 137 4.84 20.09 13.91
CA GLY A 137 6.09 19.72 14.56
C GLY A 137 6.58 20.84 15.47
N PHE A 138 7.43 20.48 16.42
CA PHE A 138 7.96 21.40 17.40
C PHE A 138 9.37 21.02 17.81
N THR A 139 10.27 21.99 17.80
CA THR A 139 11.61 21.84 18.36
C THR A 139 11.72 22.79 19.54
N GLY A 140 11.90 22.26 20.74
CA GLY A 140 12.01 23.02 21.97
C GLY A 140 13.21 22.62 22.80
N ALA A 141 13.30 23.22 23.99
CA ALA A 141 14.41 22.98 24.92
C ALA A 141 14.54 21.53 25.37
N SER A 142 13.42 20.79 25.44
CA SER A 142 13.42 19.38 25.86
C SER A 142 13.72 18.40 24.73
N GLY A 143 13.57 18.80 23.46
CA GLY A 143 13.67 17.86 22.34
C GLY A 143 12.92 18.31 21.09
N ALA A 144 12.85 17.41 20.10
CA ALA A 144 12.17 17.64 18.85
C ALA A 144 11.03 16.62 18.65
N MET A 145 9.83 17.14 18.38
CA MET A 145 8.66 16.38 17.95
C MET A 145 8.47 16.60 16.43
N PRO A 146 8.59 15.55 15.60
CA PRO A 146 8.32 15.66 14.17
C PRO A 146 6.86 16.06 13.88
N ALA A 147 6.65 16.74 12.76
CA ALA A 147 5.30 17.06 12.27
C ALA A 147 4.44 15.80 12.16
N ARG A 148 3.20 15.86 12.69
CA ARG A 148 2.25 14.74 12.75
C ARG A 148 2.84 13.45 13.36
N GLY A 149 3.75 13.59 14.33
CA GLY A 149 4.44 12.45 14.94
C GLY A 149 5.28 11.62 13.96
N GLY A 150 5.65 12.20 12.82
CA GLY A 150 6.41 11.53 11.76
C GLY A 150 5.55 10.83 10.70
N ASN A 151 4.22 10.83 10.84
CA ASN A 151 3.32 10.24 9.87
C ASN A 151 2.54 11.32 9.08
N PRO A 152 2.95 11.66 7.84
CA PRO A 152 2.30 12.69 7.04
C PRO A 152 0.87 12.35 6.61
N ALA A 153 0.46 11.08 6.73
CA ALA A 153 -0.87 10.58 6.37
C ALA A 153 -1.95 10.84 7.45
N LEU A 154 -1.57 11.28 8.65
CA LEU A 154 -2.52 11.65 9.70
C LEU A 154 -3.22 12.96 9.37
N THR A 155 -4.55 13.02 9.48
CA THR A 155 -5.29 14.28 9.30
C THR A 155 -5.18 15.18 10.54
N ASP A 156 -5.52 16.46 10.40
CA ASP A 156 -5.55 17.40 11.53
C ASP A 156 -6.54 16.96 12.61
N GLU A 157 -7.66 16.37 12.19
CA GLU A 157 -8.69 15.84 13.10
C GLU A 157 -8.16 14.65 13.89
N GLN A 158 -7.45 13.73 13.22
CA GLN A 158 -6.78 12.61 13.88
C GLN A 158 -5.71 13.07 14.87
N MET A 159 -4.93 14.09 14.50
CA MET A 159 -3.95 14.69 15.40
C MET A 159 -4.58 15.34 16.62
N LYS A 160 -5.64 16.15 16.43
CA LYS A 160 -6.37 16.79 17.54
C LYS A 160 -6.97 15.76 18.49
N ALA A 161 -7.62 14.72 17.94
CA ALA A 161 -8.19 13.64 18.74
C ALA A 161 -7.13 12.87 19.55
N THR A 162 -5.96 12.64 18.96
CA THR A 162 -4.82 12.01 19.65
C THR A 162 -4.28 12.88 20.78
N VAL A 163 -4.11 14.19 20.54
CA VAL A 163 -3.69 15.14 21.57
C VAL A 163 -4.71 15.23 22.69
N ASP A 164 -6.01 15.29 22.38
CA ASP A 164 -7.07 15.31 23.39
C ASP A 164 -7.07 14.05 24.24
N TRP A 165 -6.87 12.89 23.62
CA TRP A 165 -6.74 11.64 24.35
C TRP A 165 -5.53 11.66 25.29
N MET A 166 -4.35 12.08 24.80
CA MET A 166 -3.15 12.19 25.64
C MET A 166 -3.34 13.16 26.81
N LEU A 167 -3.97 14.31 26.56
CA LEU A 167 -4.31 15.29 27.59
C LEU A 167 -5.33 14.77 28.60
N ALA A 168 -6.19 13.82 28.21
CA ALA A 168 -7.11 13.17 29.15
C ALA A 168 -6.39 12.17 30.05
N GLN A 169 -5.37 11.48 29.55
CA GLN A 169 -4.57 10.53 30.34
C GLN A 169 -3.52 11.20 31.23
N ALA A 170 -3.04 12.39 30.84
CA ALA A 170 -1.98 13.11 31.52
C ALA A 170 -2.47 14.11 32.60
N LYS A 171 -3.70 13.94 33.07
CA LYS A 171 -4.29 14.75 34.15
C LYS A 171 -4.10 14.12 35.51
#